data_AF-A0A067FC86-F1
#
_entry.id   AF-A0A067FC86-F1
#
_cell.length_a   1.000
_cell.length_b   1.000
_cell.length_c   1.000
_cell.angle_alpha   90.00
_cell.angle_beta   90.00
_cell.angle_gamma   90.00
#
_symmetry.space_group_name_H-M   'P 1'
#
loop_
_entity.id
_entity.type
_entity.pdbx_description
1 polymer ?
#
loop_
_entity_poly.entity_id
_entity_poly.type
_entity_poly.pdbx_seq_one_letter_code
_entity_poly.pdbx_strand_id
1 'polypeptide(L)' 'MSESEALLKLKSSFTNAKALDSWMPSTAPCRGGEEEWSGVVCLKGIVTGLYINSMGLSGKIDVDALTELTGL' A
#
# COMPACT_ATOMS: atom_id res chain seq x y z
N MET A 1 0.65 -11.81 -8.74
CA MET A 1 0.46 -10.35 -8.67
C MET A 1 1.72 -9.75 -8.04
N SER A 2 2.10 -8.51 -8.35
CA SER A 2 3.19 -7.82 -7.65
C SER A 2 2.69 -7.14 -6.36
N GLU A 3 3.59 -6.85 -5.42
CA GLU A 3 3.25 -6.09 -4.20
C GLU A 3 2.64 -4.72 -4.54
N SER A 4 3.14 -4.07 -5.60
CA SER A 4 2.57 -2.81 -6.12
C SER A 4 1.11 -2.99 -6.57
N GLU A 5 0.82 -4.03 -7.35
CA GLU A 5 -0.54 -4.32 -7.80
C GLU A 5 -1.47 -4.67 -6.64
N ALA A 6 -0.98 -5.43 -5.65
CA ALA A 6 -1.70 -5.76 -4.41
C ALA A 6 -2.11 -4.51 -3.63
N LEU A 7 -1.16 -3.62 -3.38
CA LEU A 7 -1.42 -2.38 -2.67
C LEU A 7 -2.32 -1.43 -3.48
N LEU A 8 -2.21 -1.38 -4.81
CA LEU A 8 -3.13 -0.61 -5.65
C LEU A 8 -4.56 -1.18 -5.62
N LYS A 9 -4.71 -2.51 -5.61
CA LYS A 9 -6.00 -3.18 -5.43
C LYS A 9 -6.60 -2.84 -4.06
N LEU A 10 -5.80 -2.90 -3.00
CA LEU A 10 -6.21 -2.46 -1.66
C LEU A 10 -6.65 -0.99 -1.66
N LYS A 11 -5.87 -0.08 -2.27
CA LYS A 11 -6.23 1.34 -2.40
C LYS A 11 -7.60 1.53 -3.05
N SER A 12 -7.91 0.75 -4.10
CA SER A 12 -9.19 0.83 -4.81
C SER A 12 -10.40 0.37 -3.99
N SER A 13 -10.18 -0.41 -2.93
CA SER A 13 -11.25 -0.88 -2.04
C SER A 13 -11.75 0.18 -1.05
N PHE A 14 -10.95 1.24 -0.84
CA PHE A 14 -11.32 2.36 0.00
C PHE A 14 -12.17 3.38 -0.75
N THR A 15 -13.27 3.80 -0.13
CA THR A 15 -14.09 4.94 -0.58
C THR A 15 -13.43 6.28 -0.33
N ASN A 16 -12.58 6.39 0.71
CA ASN A 16 -11.69 7.52 0.91
C ASN A 16 -10.24 7.02 1.00
N ALA A 17 -9.45 7.29 -0.03
CA ALA A 17 -8.06 6.83 -0.14
C ALA A 17 -7.06 7.99 -0.31
N LYS A 18 -7.47 9.24 -0.02
CA LYS A 18 -6.67 10.44 -0.29
C LYS A 18 -5.29 10.43 0.40
N ALA A 19 -5.21 9.83 1.59
CA ALA A 19 -3.94 9.70 2.30
C ALA A 19 -2.94 8.76 1.60
N LEU A 20 -3.40 7.95 0.64
CA LEU A 20 -2.61 6.99 -0.13
C LEU A 20 -2.29 7.53 -1.54
N ASP A 21 -2.33 8.84 -1.78
CA ASP A 21 -2.11 9.44 -3.10
C ASP A 21 -0.73 9.11 -3.69
N SER A 22 0.28 8.89 -2.85
CA SER A 22 1.63 8.44 -3.23
C SER A 22 1.67 7.02 -3.84
N TRP A 23 0.64 6.20 -3.62
CA TRP A 23 0.54 4.86 -4.18
C TRP A 23 0.14 4.99 -5.65
N MET A 24 1.13 5.01 -6.54
CA MET A 24 0.96 5.26 -7.96
C MET A 24 1.53 4.11 -8.80
N PRO A 25 0.90 3.75 -9.94
CA PRO A 25 1.40 2.69 -10.82
C PRO A 25 2.80 2.94 -11.40
N SER A 26 3.24 4.20 -11.46
CA SER A 26 4.55 4.60 -11.99
C SER A 26 5.67 4.59 -10.95
N THR A 27 5.35 4.38 -9.66
CA THR A 27 6.31 4.29 -8.56
C THR A 27 6.22 2.92 -7.90
N ALA A 28 7.12 2.64 -6.95
CA ALA A 28 7.17 1.35 -6.28
C ALA A 28 7.12 1.53 -4.75
N PRO A 29 6.47 0.60 -4.02
CA PRO A 29 6.28 0.72 -2.57
C PRO A 29 7.60 0.83 -1.78
N CYS A 30 8.66 0.17 -2.25
CA CYS A 30 9.94 0.07 -1.53
C CYS A 30 11.12 0.75 -2.25
N ARG A 31 10.88 1.82 -3.03
CA ARG A 31 11.94 2.51 -3.78
C ARG A 31 12.84 3.41 -2.91
N GLY A 32 12.34 3.84 -1.75
CA GLY A 32 12.98 4.80 -0.85
C GLY A 32 13.06 6.23 -1.44
N GLY A 33 13.37 7.21 -0.58
CA GLY A 33 13.50 8.62 -0.99
C GLY A 33 12.15 9.33 -1.14
N GLU A 34 12.08 10.35 -2.01
CA GLU A 34 10.87 11.18 -2.20
C GLU A 34 9.70 10.45 -2.87
N GLU A 35 9.92 9.25 -3.41
CA GLU A 35 8.89 8.43 -4.09
C GLU A 35 8.35 7.28 -3.21
N GLU A 36 8.57 7.34 -1.90
CA GLU A 36 8.12 6.31 -0.96
C GLU A 36 6.61 6.34 -0.75
N TRP A 37 5.99 5.15 -0.74
CA TRP A 37 4.56 5.04 -0.55
C TRP A 37 4.19 5.29 0.91
N SER A 38 3.29 6.24 1.14
CA SER A 38 2.88 6.66 2.47
C SER A 38 2.33 5.47 3.25
N GLY A 39 2.89 5.25 4.45
CA GLY A 39 2.45 4.17 5.33
C GLY A 39 2.89 2.77 4.92
N VAL A 40 3.75 2.60 3.91
CA VAL A 40 4.33 1.29 3.58
C VAL A 40 5.66 1.12 4.32
N VAL A 41 5.84 -0.03 4.98
CA VAL A 41 7.07 -0.37 5.68
C VAL A 41 7.80 -1.46 4.91
N CYS A 42 9.03 -1.16 4.50
CA CYS A 42 9.83 -2.07 3.70
C CYS A 42 11.07 -2.57 4.44
N LEU A 43 11.38 -3.85 4.26
CA LEU A 43 12.63 -4.46 4.70
C LEU A 43 13.29 -5.15 3.52
N LYS A 44 14.48 -4.70 3.13
CA LYS A 44 15.25 -5.23 1.99
C LYS A 44 14.43 -5.28 0.68
N GLY A 45 13.56 -4.30 0.46
CA GLY A 45 12.73 -4.20 -0.74
C GLY A 45 11.41 -4.98 -0.71
N ILE A 46 11.11 -5.67 0.41
CA ILE A 46 9.87 -6.43 0.61
C ILE A 46 8.94 -5.64 1.54
N VAL A 47 7.64 -5.61 1.23
CA VAL A 47 6.64 -4.98 2.11
C VAL A 47 6.42 -5.87 3.33
N THR A 48 6.68 -5.32 4.52
CA THR A 48 6.59 -6.05 5.80
C THR A 48 5.61 -5.41 6.79
N GLY A 49 5.02 -4.28 6.42
CA GLY A 49 4.05 -3.61 7.27
C GLY A 49 3.29 -2.54 6.53
N LEU A 50 2.06 -2.29 7.02
CA LEU A 50 1.21 -1.20 6.59
C LEU A 50 0.81 -0.36 7.81
N TYR A 51 1.27 0.89 7.84
CA TYR A 51 0.90 1.90 8.81
C TYR A 51 -0.11 2.87 8.19
N ILE A 52 -1.35 2.40 8.09
CA ILE A 52 -2.47 3.13 7.47
C ILE A 52 -3.54 3.56 8.49
N ASN A 53 -3.24 3.42 9.77
CA ASN A 53 -4.08 3.88 10.87
C ASN A 53 -4.18 5.41 10.89
N SER A 54 -5.31 5.94 11.38
CA SER A 54 -5.54 7.38 11.56
C SER A 54 -5.39 8.24 10.29
N MET A 55 -5.35 7.63 9.10
CA MET A 55 -5.24 8.31 7.80
C MET A 55 -6.58 8.77 7.22
N GLY A 56 -7.67 8.62 7.98
CA GLY A 56 -9.03 8.96 7.53
C GLY A 56 -9.56 8.04 6.42
N LEU A 57 -8.97 6.86 6.25
CA LEU A 57 -9.44 5.87 5.28
C LEU A 57 -10.86 5.41 5.63
N SER A 58 -11.66 5.19 4.60
CA SER A 58 -13.02 4.64 4.74
C SER A 58 -13.31 3.68 3.61
N GLY A 59 -14.24 2.75 3.82
CA GLY A 59 -14.61 1.73 2.83
C GLY A 59 -14.43 0.32 3.38
N LYS A 60 -14.16 -0.64 2.48
CA LYS A 60 -13.88 -2.02 2.86
C LYS A 60 -12.40 -2.29 2.63
N ILE A 61 -11.79 -3.07 3.52
CA ILE A 61 -10.45 -3.59 3.30
C ILE A 61 -10.58 -4.83 2.40
N ASP A 62 -9.97 -4.81 1.23
CA ASP A 62 -9.78 -6.01 0.40
C ASP A 62 -8.67 -6.88 1.00
N VAL A 63 -9.09 -7.87 1.81
CA VAL A 63 -8.16 -8.79 2.49
C VAL A 63 -7.48 -9.72 1.50
N ASP A 64 -8.11 -10.05 0.37
CA ASP A 64 -7.50 -10.88 -0.68
C ASP A 64 -6.34 -10.15 -1.36
N ALA A 65 -6.37 -8.81 -1.37
CA ALA A 65 -5.22 -8.03 -1.82
C ALA A 65 -4.04 -8.12 -0.82
N LEU A 66 -4.32 -8.24 0.48
CA LEU A 66 -3.29 -8.34 1.52
C LEU A 66 -2.59 -9.70 1.52
N THR A 67 -3.26 -10.78 1.11
CA THR A 67 -2.66 -12.12 1.06
C THR A 67 -1.54 -12.26 0.03
N GLU A 68 -1.46 -11.33 -0.92
CA GLU A 68 -0.39 -11.28 -1.92
C GLU A 68 0.90 -10.62 -1.39
N LEU A 69 0.85 -9.98 -0.20
CA LEU A 69 2.00 -9.34 0.45
C LEU A 69 2.75 -10.36 1.31
N THR A 70 3.70 -11.07 0.71
CA THR A 70 4.39 -12.21 1.35
C THR A 70 5.17 -11.90 2.64
N GLY A 71 5.48 -10.62 2.90
CA GLY A 71 6.16 -10.19 4.12
C GLY A 71 5.23 -9.76 5.26
N LEU A 72 3.91 -9.82 5.05
CA LEU A 72 2.85 -9.41 5.98
C LEU A 72 2.21 -10.61 6.68
#